data_AF-A0A6S6XAC3-F1
#
_entry.id   AF-A0A6S6XAC3-F1
#
_cell.length_a   1.000
_cell.length_b   1.000
_cell.length_c   1.000
_cell.angle_alpha   90.00
_cell.angle_beta   90.00
_cell.angle_gamma   90.00
#
_symmetry.space_group_name_H-M   'P 1'
#
loop_
_entity.id
_entity.type
_entity.pdbx_description
1 polymer ?
#
loop_
_entity_poly.entity_id
_entity_poly.type
_entity_poly.pdbx_seq_one_letter_code
_entity_poly.pdbx_strand_id
1 'polypeptide(L)' 'MYMQLGGKTVHITNRMKDGTIRESMDGYVVPVNETTLPAYHLIAQMCMEKAEEEMRKKQK' A
#
# COMPACT_ATOMS: atom_id res chain seq x y z
N MET A 1 6.39 5.92 7.44
CA MET A 1 4.94 6.16 7.23
C MET A 1 4.15 5.70 8.46
N TYR A 2 3.19 6.48 8.97
CA TYR A 2 2.38 6.08 10.14
C TYR A 2 0.96 5.67 9.71
N MET A 3 0.45 4.57 10.27
CA MET A 3 -0.90 4.07 10.01
C MET A 3 -1.62 3.74 11.32
N GLN A 4 -2.91 4.04 11.40
CA GLN A 4 -3.73 3.65 12.56
C GLN A 4 -4.33 2.26 12.32
N LEU A 5 -4.05 1.30 13.22
CA LEU A 5 -4.61 -0.04 13.15
C LEU A 5 -5.17 -0.42 14.53
N GLY A 6 -6.50 -0.51 14.64
CA GLY A 6 -7.16 -0.86 15.90
C GLY A 6 -6.88 0.11 17.06
N GLY A 7 -6.81 1.42 16.79
CA GLY A 7 -6.51 2.44 17.80
C GLY A 7 -5.03 2.54 18.20
N LYS A 8 -4.14 1.79 17.54
CA LYS A 8 -2.69 1.88 17.72
C LYS A 8 -2.04 2.56 16.53
N THR A 9 -1.08 3.43 16.83
CA THR A 9 -0.21 4.03 15.81
C THR A 9 0.87 3.02 15.44
N VAL A 10 0.88 2.57 14.19
CA VAL A 10 1.88 1.67 13.61
C VAL A 10 2.84 2.49 12.76
N HIS A 11 4.15 2.28 12.94
CA HIS A 11 5.19 2.88 12.10
C HIS A 11 5.69 1.87 11.06
N ILE A 12 5.49 2.19 9.78
CA ILE A 12 5.94 1.39 8.64
C ILE A 12 7.29 1.91 8.17
N THR A 13 8.27 1.01 8.10
CA THR A 13 9.61 1.24 7.55
C THR A 13 9.96 0.15 6.54
N ASN A 14 10.86 0.46 5.60
CA ASN A 14 11.28 -0.44 4.54
C ASN A 14 12.74 -0.83 4.75
N ARG A 15 13.01 -2.13 4.88
CA ARG A 15 14.38 -2.66 4.91
C ARG A 15 14.81 -3.01 3.50
N MET A 16 15.87 -2.37 3.03
CA MET A 16 16.46 -2.59 1.73
C MET A 16 17.39 -3.81 1.73
N LYS A 17 17.78 -4.28 0.53
CA LYS A 17 18.72 -5.40 0.37
C LYS A 17 20.10 -5.12 0.98
N ASP A 18 20.53 -3.86 0.96
CA ASP A 18 21.79 -3.41 1.57
C ASP A 18 21.70 -3.24 3.10
N GLY A 19 20.55 -3.56 3.71
CA GLY A 19 20.30 -3.44 5.14
C GLY A 19 19.88 -2.05 5.60
N THR A 20 19.86 -1.05 4.71
CA THR A 20 19.38 0.29 5.07
C THR A 20 17.89 0.29 5.37
N ILE A 21 17.47 1.13 6.33
CA ILE A 21 16.07 1.32 6.69
C ILE A 21 15.62 2.67 6.13
N ARG A 22 14.49 2.68 5.42
CA ARG A 22 13.92 3.89 4.81
C ARG A 22 12.47 4.09 5.22
N GLU A 23 12.10 5.34 5.43
CA GLU A 23 10.74 5.72 5.83
C GLU A 23 9.79 5.90 4.63
N SER A 24 10.35 6.09 3.43
CA SER A 24 9.65 6.23 2.16
C SER A 24 10.30 5.37 1.06
N MET A 25 9.47 4.96 0.09
CA MET A 25 9.86 4.29 -1.14
C MET A 25 9.72 5.21 -2.37
N ASP A 26 9.54 6.51 -2.17
CA ASP A 26 9.42 7.48 -3.27
C ASP A 26 10.65 7.43 -4.18
N GLY A 27 10.40 7.36 -5.50
CA GLY A 27 11.45 7.23 -6.52
C GLY A 27 11.96 5.81 -6.74
N TYR A 28 11.50 4.81 -5.97
CA TYR A 28 11.85 3.41 -6.19
C TYR A 28 10.81 2.69 -7.03
N VAL A 29 11.26 1.99 -8.06
CA VAL A 29 10.42 1.07 -8.83
C VAL A 29 10.46 -0.29 -8.15
N VAL A 30 9.30 -0.72 -7.66
CA VAL A 30 9.13 -2.10 -7.17
C VAL A 30 8.80 -2.98 -8.39
N PRO A 31 9.64 -3.97 -8.74
CA PRO A 31 9.39 -4.80 -9.91
C PRO A 31 8.21 -5.75 -9.66
N VAL A 32 7.46 -6.08 -10.71
CA VAL A 32 6.41 -7.11 -10.66
C VAL A 32 7.06 -8.48 -10.85
N ASN A 33 7.04 -9.30 -9.80
CA ASN A 33 7.55 -10.66 -9.80
C ASN A 33 6.73 -11.53 -8.84
N GLU A 34 7.03 -12.83 -8.73
CA GLU A 34 6.28 -13.77 -7.90
C GLU A 34 6.16 -13.34 -6.43
N THR A 35 7.16 -12.62 -5.90
CA THR A 35 7.15 -12.13 -4.52
C THR A 35 6.26 -10.90 -4.34
N THR A 36 6.27 -9.98 -5.31
CA THR A 36 5.55 -8.69 -5.20
C THR A 36 4.13 -8.76 -5.77
N LEU A 37 3.84 -9.70 -6.67
CA LEU A 37 2.56 -9.85 -7.35
C LEU A 37 1.36 -9.96 -6.39
N PRO A 38 1.41 -10.74 -5.28
CA PRO A 38 0.28 -10.80 -4.34
C PRO A 38 -0.05 -9.44 -3.71
N ALA A 39 0.96 -8.62 -3.41
CA ALA A 39 0.76 -7.29 -2.86
C ALA A 39 0.10 -6.35 -3.88
N TYR A 40 0.51 -6.44 -5.16
CA TYR A 40 -0.13 -5.66 -6.23
C TYR A 40 -1.59 -6.05 -6.44
N HIS A 41 -1.93 -7.34 -6.39
CA HIS A 41 -3.33 -7.79 -6.48
C HIS A 41 -4.18 -7.22 -5.33
N LEU A 42 -3.65 -7.24 -4.10
CA LEU A 42 -4.36 -6.67 -2.95
C LEU A 42 -4.60 -5.17 -3.13
N ILE A 43 -3.58 -4.41 -3.54
CA ILE A 43 -3.71 -2.97 -3.78
C ILE A 43 -4.74 -2.70 -4.89
N ALA A 44 -4.67 -3.45 -6.00
CA ALA A 44 -5.62 -3.32 -7.11
C ALA A 44 -7.06 -3.55 -6.65
N GLN A 45 -7.30 -4.61 -5.87
CA GLN A 45 -8.62 -4.91 -5.31
C GLN A 45 -9.12 -3.76 -4.41
N MET A 46 -8.28 -3.28 -3.47
CA MET A 46 -8.64 -2.15 -2.61
C MET A 46 -8.97 -0.87 -3.39
N CYS A 47 -8.23 -0.61 -4.47
CA CYS A 47 -8.50 0.52 -5.35
C CYS A 47 -9.83 0.38 -6.09
N MET A 48 -10.18 -0.82 -6.56
CA MET A 48 -11.47 -1.09 -7.22
C MET A 48 -12.63 -0.90 -6.26
N GLU A 49 -12.56 -1.50 -5.05
CA GLU A 49 -13.59 -1.36 -4.02
C GLU A 49 -13.84 0.11 -3.66
N LYS A 50 -12.75 0.88 -3.48
CA LYS A 50 -12.84 2.31 -3.20
C LYS A 50 -13.44 3.10 -4.36
N ALA A 51 -13.10 2.77 -5.60
CA ALA A 51 -13.66 3.42 -6.78
C ALA A 51 -15.18 3.17 -6.89
N GLU A 52 -15.64 1.96 -6.61
CA GLU A 52 -17.06 1.61 -6.57
C GLU A 52 -17.81 2.37 -5.47
N GLU A 53 -17.22 2.47 -4.27
CA GLU A 53 -17.79 3.24 -3.16
C GLU A 53 -18.01 4.71 -3.55
N GLU A 54 -17.02 5.34 -4.16
CA GLU A 54 -17.09 6.73 -4.63
C GLU A 54 -18.15 6.91 -5.73
N MET A 55 -18.30 5.94 -6.64
CA MET A 55 -19.36 5.99 -7.65
C MET A 55 -20.76 5.88 -7.03
N ARG A 56 -20.94 5.04 -6.01
CA ARG A 56 -22.22 4.93 -5.28
C ARG A 56 -22.57 6.20 -4.52
N LYS A 57 -21.59 6.90 -3.96
CA LYS A 57 -21.80 8.19 -3.28
C LYS A 57 -22.30 9.28 -4.23
N LYS A 58 -21.83 9.31 -5.48
CA LYS A 58 -22.24 10.30 -6.48
C LYS A 58 -23.65 10.10 -7.05
N GLN A 59 -24.26 8.94 -6.85
CA GLN A 59 -25.61 8.61 -7.33
C GLN A 59 -26.71 8.86 -6.26
N LYS A 60 -26.34 9.26 -5.05
CA LYS A 60 -27.25 9.66 -3.97
C LYS A 60 -27.24 11.18 -3.82
#